data_AF-A0A5A8F8X8-F1
#
_entry.id   AF-A0A5A8F8X8-F1
#
_cell.length_a   1.000
_cell.length_b   1.000
_cell.length_c   1.000
_cell.angle_alpha   90.00
_cell.angle_beta   90.00
_cell.angle_gamma   90.00
#
_symmetry.space_group_name_H-M   'P 1'
#
loop_
_entity.id
_entity.type
_entity.pdbx_description
1 polymer ?
#
loop_
_entity_poly.entity_id
_entity_poly.type
_entity_poly.pdbx_seq_one_letter_code
_entity_poly.pdbx_strand_id
1 'polypeptide(L)'
;MKKFVLLVLSFLLILCFSVVASEKKKGVGYVGSEACRSCHEDIYNLFIESGHPYKLRKAELAKKAGLPLPKGYTWDDIAYVIGGKTKKARYIGLDGYIITTDKEGNPIPTQYNLANGTWVNYHAGEIKPYKCGPCHMTNYSPEGHQDGRPGMIGTWSFDGIQCEECHGPASAHVANPEAVKPIIDTSAKACGKCHIRGSADKIPASKGFIRHHEQYNELLAGAHKDLNCIECHDPHAKTKVSIKIKCADCHDKIADDFAKTTHGKSQVDCISCHMPKAAKSAIKEAKYVGDIRSHLFKINTSADYSMFTKDGKFAKGELGLEYSCLIPGCHGGMTKEWAARYAKKIHK
;
A
#
# COMPACT_ATOMS: atom_id res chain seq x y z
N MET A 1 80.51 -42.43 13.14
CA MET A 1 80.17 -41.30 12.25
C MET A 1 79.19 -41.77 11.18
N LYS A 2 77.96 -41.23 11.17
CA LYS A 2 77.00 -41.12 10.04
C LYS A 2 76.47 -42.45 9.43
N LYS A 3 75.19 -42.67 9.13
CA LYS A 3 73.90 -41.95 9.26
C LYS A 3 72.80 -42.99 8.97
N PHE A 4 71.71 -42.93 9.73
CA PHE A 4 70.38 -43.48 9.41
C PHE A 4 69.89 -42.98 8.04
N VAL A 5 69.24 -43.83 7.22
CA VAL A 5 68.00 -43.50 6.48
C VAL A 5 67.21 -44.80 6.20
N LEU A 6 66.07 -44.94 6.87
CA LEU A 6 64.96 -45.82 6.49
C LEU A 6 64.21 -45.15 5.33
N LEU A 7 63.94 -45.88 4.24
CA LEU A 7 63.12 -45.38 3.13
C LEU A 7 61.80 -46.15 3.12
N VAL A 8 60.76 -45.55 3.70
CA VAL A 8 59.37 -46.01 3.64
C VAL A 8 58.75 -45.42 2.38
N LEU A 9 58.46 -46.26 1.39
CA LEU A 9 57.69 -45.90 0.20
C LEU A 9 56.19 -45.99 0.54
N SER A 10 55.59 -44.85 0.91
CA SER A 10 54.14 -44.72 1.05
C SER A 10 53.49 -44.45 -0.31
N PHE A 11 52.58 -45.35 -0.68
CA PHE A 11 51.66 -45.24 -1.82
C PHE A 11 50.76 -43.99 -1.68
N LEU A 12 50.86 -43.04 -2.62
CA LEU A 12 49.88 -41.94 -2.74
C LEU A 12 48.78 -42.39 -3.72
N LEU A 13 47.62 -42.77 -3.18
CA LEU A 13 46.38 -42.87 -3.94
C LEU A 13 45.89 -41.46 -4.28
N ILE A 14 45.99 -41.07 -5.56
CA ILE A 14 45.34 -39.85 -6.07
C ILE A 14 43.89 -40.21 -6.37
N LEU A 15 42.99 -39.90 -5.44
CA LEU A 15 41.55 -39.85 -5.70
C LEU A 15 41.26 -38.58 -6.50
N CYS A 16 41.09 -38.72 -7.82
CA CYS A 16 40.45 -37.71 -8.66
C CYS A 16 38.98 -37.57 -8.25
N PHE A 17 38.71 -36.67 -7.30
CA PHE A 17 37.36 -36.13 -7.13
C PHE A 17 37.09 -35.18 -8.31
N SER A 18 36.35 -35.68 -9.30
CA SER A 18 35.72 -34.85 -10.31
C SER A 18 34.67 -33.97 -9.62
N VAL A 19 35.07 -32.76 -9.23
CA VAL A 19 34.13 -31.71 -8.83
C VAL A 19 33.39 -31.30 -10.09
N VAL A 20 32.22 -31.90 -10.31
CA VAL A 20 31.23 -31.34 -11.22
C VAL A 20 30.73 -30.07 -10.54
N ALA A 21 31.38 -28.95 -10.85
CA ALA A 21 30.87 -27.63 -10.54
C ALA A 21 29.52 -27.50 -11.27
N SER A 22 28.43 -27.64 -10.52
CA SER A 22 27.12 -27.23 -10.97
C SER A 22 27.20 -25.72 -11.24
N GLU A 23 27.28 -25.35 -12.51
CA GLU A 23 27.03 -23.98 -12.95
C GLU A 23 25.59 -23.63 -12.56
N LYS A 24 25.42 -23.07 -11.36
CA LYS A 24 24.24 -22.26 -11.06
C LYS A 24 24.24 -21.17 -12.13
N LYS A 25 23.28 -21.23 -13.07
CA LYS A 25 22.87 -20.07 -13.87
C LYS A 25 22.89 -18.86 -12.92
N LYS A 26 23.66 -17.82 -13.25
CA LYS A 26 23.63 -16.53 -12.53
C LYS A 26 22.20 -15.99 -12.61
N GLY A 27 21.36 -16.39 -11.67
CA GLY A 27 20.01 -15.89 -11.53
C GLY A 27 20.09 -14.42 -11.13
N VAL A 28 19.32 -13.58 -11.81
CA VAL A 28 19.12 -12.19 -11.41
C VAL A 28 18.44 -12.24 -10.04
N GLY A 29 19.14 -11.77 -9.00
CA GLY A 29 18.72 -11.79 -7.62
C GLY A 29 18.15 -10.45 -7.18
N TYR A 30 17.45 -10.47 -6.06
CA TYR A 30 16.97 -9.27 -5.38
C TYR A 30 18.07 -8.70 -4.48
N VAL A 31 18.30 -7.39 -4.54
CA VAL A 31 19.37 -6.68 -3.81
C VAL A 31 18.86 -5.72 -2.72
N GLY A 32 17.57 -5.37 -2.75
CA GLY A 32 16.93 -4.46 -1.81
C GLY A 32 17.16 -2.98 -2.13
N SER A 33 16.25 -2.10 -1.67
CA SER A 33 16.27 -0.68 -2.05
C SER A 33 17.52 0.09 -1.61
N GLU A 34 18.22 -0.36 -0.56
CA GLU A 34 19.46 0.33 -0.13
C GLU A 34 20.56 0.24 -1.20
N ALA A 35 20.62 -0.86 -1.95
CA ALA A 35 21.57 -1.00 -3.06
C ALA A 35 21.27 -0.02 -4.20
N CYS A 36 20.01 0.41 -4.34
CA CYS A 36 19.59 1.37 -5.37
C CYS A 36 19.99 2.81 -5.01
N ARG A 37 20.09 3.13 -3.70
CA ARG A 37 20.29 4.49 -3.20
C ARG A 37 21.56 5.16 -3.73
N SER A 38 22.66 4.42 -3.87
CA SER A 38 23.95 4.98 -4.27
C SER A 38 23.95 5.61 -5.67
N CYS A 39 23.09 5.12 -6.56
CA CYS A 39 22.95 5.63 -7.93
C CYS A 39 21.65 6.40 -8.17
N HIS A 40 20.63 6.18 -7.32
CA HIS A 40 19.28 6.75 -7.46
C HIS A 40 18.82 7.46 -6.19
N GLU A 41 19.69 8.31 -5.62
CA GLU A 41 19.46 8.96 -4.32
C GLU A 41 18.15 9.77 -4.27
N ASP A 42 17.88 10.59 -5.29
CA ASP A 42 16.68 11.44 -5.32
C ASP A 42 15.39 10.62 -5.30
N ILE A 43 15.34 9.56 -6.11
CA ILE A 43 14.21 8.63 -6.19
C ILE A 43 14.06 7.90 -4.86
N TYR A 44 15.17 7.42 -4.29
CA TYR A 44 15.18 6.74 -3.01
C TYR A 44 14.63 7.63 -1.89
N ASN A 45 15.05 8.91 -1.86
CA ASN A 45 14.60 9.88 -0.87
C ASN A 45 13.09 10.16 -0.94
N LEU A 46 12.51 10.19 -2.15
CA LEU A 46 11.05 10.25 -2.31
C LEU A 46 10.37 8.96 -1.81
N PHE A 47 10.96 7.82 -2.14
CA PHE A 47 10.42 6.50 -1.84
C PHE A 47 10.37 6.20 -0.34
N ILE A 48 11.42 6.50 0.42
CA ILE A 48 11.44 6.32 1.89
C ILE A 48 10.49 7.26 2.63
N GLU A 49 10.00 8.30 1.95
CA GLU A 49 8.95 9.16 2.48
C GLU A 49 7.53 8.60 2.25
N SER A 50 7.40 7.61 1.37
CA SER A 50 6.15 6.91 1.10
C SER A 50 5.80 5.87 2.18
N GLY A 51 4.60 5.29 2.08
CA GLY A 51 4.17 4.20 2.96
C GLY A 51 4.57 2.79 2.50
N HIS A 52 5.10 2.64 1.28
CA HIS A 52 5.44 1.35 0.67
C HIS A 52 6.54 0.57 1.42
N PRO A 53 7.71 1.15 1.76
CA PRO A 53 8.75 0.40 2.45
C PRO A 53 8.37 0.03 3.89
N TYR A 54 7.30 0.61 4.44
CA TYR A 54 6.85 0.40 5.81
C TYR A 54 5.56 -0.41 5.91
N LYS A 55 5.14 -1.11 4.85
CA LYS A 55 3.99 -2.02 4.91
C LYS A 55 4.20 -3.17 5.89
N LEU A 56 5.47 -3.53 6.13
CA LEU A 56 5.93 -4.39 7.21
C LEU A 56 7.34 -3.94 7.63
N ARG A 57 7.66 -3.99 8.92
CA ARG A 57 9.02 -3.72 9.44
C ARG A 57 9.26 -4.46 10.76
N LYS A 58 10.51 -4.82 11.02
CA LYS A 58 10.94 -5.42 12.29
C LYS A 58 10.69 -4.48 13.48
N ALA A 59 10.50 -5.07 14.66
CA ALA A 59 10.26 -4.36 15.92
C ALA A 59 11.31 -3.27 16.23
N GLU A 60 12.59 -3.57 16.05
CA GLU A 60 13.72 -2.64 16.20
C GLU A 60 13.51 -1.32 15.43
N LEU A 61 13.11 -1.42 14.15
CA LEU A 61 12.88 -0.25 13.29
C LEU A 61 11.60 0.49 13.67
N ALA A 62 10.56 -0.24 14.06
CA ALA A 62 9.31 0.35 14.54
C ALA A 62 9.51 1.13 15.86
N LYS A 63 10.34 0.60 16.78
CA LYS A 63 10.74 1.24 18.02
C LYS A 63 11.48 2.55 17.77
N LYS A 64 12.49 2.53 16.88
CA LYS A 64 13.23 3.74 16.48
C LYS A 64 12.33 4.81 15.85
N ALA A 65 11.26 4.39 15.17
CA ALA A 65 10.26 5.29 14.62
C ALA A 65 9.27 5.87 15.66
N GLY A 66 9.40 5.52 16.94
CA GLY A 66 8.56 6.06 18.02
C GLY A 66 7.11 5.58 17.99
N LEU A 67 6.83 4.40 17.41
CA LEU A 67 5.49 3.85 17.42
C LEU A 67 5.07 3.43 18.83
N PRO A 68 3.81 3.66 19.24
CA PRO A 68 3.34 3.20 20.54
C PRO A 68 3.06 1.69 20.52
N LEU A 69 2.88 1.06 21.67
CA LEU A 69 2.53 -0.36 21.76
C LEU A 69 1.10 -0.57 22.26
N PRO A 70 0.45 -1.69 21.91
CA PRO A 70 -0.80 -2.08 22.56
C PRO A 70 -0.61 -2.20 24.07
N LYS A 71 -1.67 -1.93 24.84
CA LYS A 71 -1.62 -1.98 26.31
C LYS A 71 -1.08 -3.34 26.79
N GLY A 72 -0.09 -3.32 27.68
CA GLY A 72 0.49 -4.52 28.29
C GLY A 72 1.63 -5.19 27.50
N TYR A 73 1.93 -4.71 26.29
CA TYR A 73 3.03 -5.24 25.47
C TYR A 73 4.32 -4.41 25.66
N THR A 74 5.45 -5.10 25.58
CA THR A 74 6.79 -4.50 25.43
C THR A 74 7.33 -4.80 24.04
N TRP A 75 8.42 -4.15 23.63
CA TRP A 75 9.05 -4.43 22.34
C TRP A 75 9.63 -5.84 22.24
N ASP A 76 9.90 -6.50 23.37
CA ASP A 76 10.39 -7.88 23.41
C ASP A 76 9.29 -8.88 23.01
N ASP A 77 8.02 -8.47 23.07
CA ASP A 77 6.88 -9.29 22.63
C ASP A 77 6.61 -9.17 21.12
N ILE A 78 7.25 -8.23 20.42
CA ILE A 78 6.91 -7.86 19.04
C ILE A 78 7.96 -8.40 18.07
N ALA A 79 7.52 -9.14 17.06
CA ALA A 79 8.38 -9.50 15.93
C ALA A 79 8.37 -8.41 14.85
N TYR A 80 7.17 -7.95 14.48
CA TYR A 80 6.96 -7.02 13.37
C TYR A 80 5.83 -6.03 13.63
N VAL A 81 5.85 -4.94 12.87
CA VAL A 81 4.77 -3.95 12.78
C VAL A 81 4.31 -3.83 11.34
N ILE A 82 2.99 -3.93 11.15
CA ILE A 82 2.31 -3.75 9.86
C ILE A 82 1.93 -2.28 9.72
N GLY A 83 2.50 -1.59 8.72
CA GLY A 83 2.22 -0.18 8.47
C GLY A 83 2.93 0.76 9.47
N GLY A 84 2.23 1.80 9.88
CA GLY A 84 2.70 2.80 10.86
C GLY A 84 3.51 3.97 10.29
N LYS A 85 3.51 4.23 8.98
CA LYS A 85 4.10 5.47 8.41
C LYS A 85 3.03 6.53 8.16
N THR A 86 1.84 6.13 7.69
CA THR A 86 0.84 7.10 7.19
C THR A 86 -0.54 7.02 7.85
N LYS A 87 -1.11 5.82 8.03
CA LYS A 87 -2.53 5.66 8.43
C LYS A 87 -2.71 4.94 9.77
N LYS A 88 -2.19 3.72 9.86
CA LYS A 88 -2.40 2.84 11.00
C LYS A 88 -1.22 1.91 11.21
N ALA A 89 -0.99 1.51 12.45
CA ALA A 89 -0.03 0.48 12.85
C ALA A 89 -0.78 -0.69 13.50
N ARG A 90 -0.30 -1.92 13.24
CA ARG A 90 -0.73 -3.16 13.90
C ARG A 90 0.50 -4.00 14.17
N TYR A 91 0.40 -4.93 15.12
CA TYR A 91 1.57 -5.60 15.70
C TYR A 91 1.47 -7.10 15.49
N ILE A 92 2.62 -7.74 15.30
CA ILE A 92 2.76 -9.19 15.14
C ILE A 92 3.62 -9.71 16.29
N GLY A 93 3.13 -10.73 16.98
CA GLY A 93 3.83 -11.38 18.09
C GLY A 93 5.01 -12.24 17.63
N LEU A 94 5.77 -12.77 18.58
CA LEU A 94 6.93 -13.63 18.30
C LEU A 94 6.57 -14.95 17.58
N ASP A 95 5.34 -15.42 17.72
CA ASP A 95 4.79 -16.57 17.01
C ASP A 95 4.39 -16.28 15.55
N GLY A 96 4.41 -15.00 15.14
CA GLY A 96 4.04 -14.56 13.80
C GLY A 96 2.55 -14.23 13.62
N TYR A 97 1.73 -14.35 14.66
CA TYR A 97 0.31 -13.99 14.59
C TYR A 97 0.12 -12.50 14.83
N ILE A 98 -0.88 -11.91 14.14
CA ILE A 98 -1.27 -10.53 14.40
C ILE A 98 -1.92 -10.47 15.78
N ILE A 99 -1.47 -9.53 16.60
CA ILE A 99 -1.96 -9.32 17.96
C ILE A 99 -3.39 -8.74 17.90
N THR A 100 -4.34 -9.44 18.53
CA THR A 100 -5.77 -9.09 18.60
C THR A 100 -6.35 -9.11 20.02
N THR A 101 -5.52 -9.47 21.00
CA THR A 101 -5.85 -9.65 22.43
C THR A 101 -4.78 -9.05 23.32
N ASP A 102 -5.01 -9.01 24.63
CA ASP A 102 -3.96 -8.94 25.64
C ASP A 102 -3.23 -10.29 25.79
N LYS A 103 -2.30 -10.37 26.76
CA LYS A 103 -1.50 -11.57 27.01
C LYS A 103 -2.32 -12.72 27.61
N GLU A 104 -3.46 -12.41 28.21
CA GLU A 104 -4.41 -13.35 28.79
C GLU A 104 -5.46 -13.84 27.77
N GLY A 105 -5.44 -13.32 26.55
CA GLY A 105 -6.36 -13.70 25.46
C GLY A 105 -7.66 -12.89 25.43
N ASN A 106 -7.80 -11.85 26.25
CA ASN A 106 -8.98 -10.98 26.20
C ASN A 106 -8.87 -9.98 25.04
N PRO A 107 -9.96 -9.71 24.31
CA PRO A 107 -9.95 -8.73 23.23
C PRO A 107 -9.62 -7.32 23.72
N ILE A 108 -8.61 -6.69 23.12
CA ILE A 108 -8.25 -5.28 23.37
C ILE A 108 -8.11 -4.49 22.07
N PRO A 109 -8.09 -3.16 22.14
CA PRO A 109 -7.69 -2.33 21.00
C PRO A 109 -6.22 -2.56 20.62
N THR A 110 -5.96 -3.11 19.43
CA THR A 110 -4.61 -3.47 18.94
C THR A 110 -4.18 -2.75 17.66
N GLN A 111 -5.06 -1.94 17.08
CA GLN A 111 -4.71 -1.06 15.96
C GLN A 111 -4.58 0.39 16.45
N TYR A 112 -3.42 0.99 16.18
CA TYR A 112 -3.18 2.41 16.43
C TYR A 112 -3.43 3.23 15.16
N ASN A 113 -4.22 4.30 15.27
CA ASN A 113 -4.51 5.22 14.17
C ASN A 113 -3.64 6.47 14.29
N LEU A 114 -2.76 6.66 13.31
CA LEU A 114 -1.72 7.71 13.37
C LEU A 114 -2.30 9.12 13.31
N ALA A 115 -3.45 9.29 12.65
CA ALA A 115 -4.03 10.61 12.43
C ALA A 115 -4.54 11.29 13.71
N ASN A 116 -4.96 10.51 14.72
CA ASN A 116 -5.59 11.06 15.93
C ASN A 116 -5.19 10.32 17.22
N GLY A 117 -4.22 9.42 17.16
CA GLY A 117 -3.73 8.68 18.32
C GLY A 117 -4.69 7.63 18.90
N THR A 118 -5.83 7.36 18.25
CA THR A 118 -6.83 6.43 18.79
C THR A 118 -6.42 4.98 18.61
N TRP A 119 -6.80 4.16 19.58
CA TRP A 119 -6.70 2.70 19.50
C TRP A 119 -8.06 2.09 19.22
N VAL A 120 -8.13 1.12 18.31
CA VAL A 120 -9.36 0.40 17.97
C VAL A 120 -9.11 -1.11 17.85
N ASN A 121 -10.17 -1.89 18.02
CA ASN A 121 -10.11 -3.34 17.82
C ASN A 121 -9.83 -3.68 16.35
N TYR A 122 -8.96 -4.66 16.14
CA TYR A 122 -8.73 -5.30 14.85
C TYR A 122 -8.86 -6.80 15.03
N HIS A 123 -9.89 -7.42 14.44
CA HIS A 123 -10.16 -8.86 14.58
C HIS A 123 -10.11 -9.33 16.04
N ALA A 124 -10.75 -8.58 16.94
CA ALA A 124 -10.64 -8.74 18.38
C ALA A 124 -10.92 -10.19 18.82
N GLY A 125 -9.99 -10.81 19.54
CA GLY A 125 -10.11 -12.20 20.00
C GLY A 125 -9.78 -13.28 18.97
N GLU A 126 -9.54 -12.94 17.70
CA GLU A 126 -9.19 -13.92 16.67
C GLU A 126 -7.70 -14.29 16.73
N ILE A 127 -7.38 -15.58 16.68
CA ILE A 127 -6.03 -16.03 16.30
C ILE A 127 -5.83 -15.69 14.81
N LYS A 128 -5.05 -14.65 14.54
CA LYS A 128 -5.02 -14.03 13.21
C LYS A 128 -3.69 -14.24 12.49
N PRO A 129 -3.57 -15.23 11.59
CA PRO A 129 -2.35 -15.40 10.81
C PRO A 129 -2.12 -14.22 9.87
N TYR A 130 -0.84 -13.87 9.67
CA TYR A 130 -0.42 -12.86 8.72
C TYR A 130 -0.43 -13.40 7.30
N LYS A 131 -1.53 -13.13 6.59
CA LYS A 131 -1.73 -13.47 5.16
C LYS A 131 -1.68 -12.24 4.25
N CYS A 132 -1.07 -11.14 4.71
CA CYS A 132 -0.94 -9.91 3.91
C CYS A 132 0.27 -9.96 2.95
N GLY A 133 0.98 -11.10 2.98
CA GLY A 133 2.03 -11.57 2.07
C GLY A 133 2.08 -10.91 0.70
N PRO A 134 1.11 -11.26 -0.17
CA PRO A 134 1.12 -10.87 -1.57
C PRO A 134 1.10 -9.35 -1.87
N CYS A 135 0.86 -8.49 -0.88
CA CYS A 135 0.72 -7.04 -1.11
C CYS A 135 1.59 -6.16 -0.19
N HIS A 136 2.34 -6.74 0.75
CA HIS A 136 3.00 -5.98 1.82
C HIS A 136 4.52 -6.24 1.90
N MET A 137 5.09 -7.04 1.00
CA MET A 137 6.51 -7.40 0.96
C MET A 137 7.00 -7.55 -0.47
N THR A 138 8.32 -7.71 -0.62
CA THR A 138 9.00 -7.84 -1.91
C THR A 138 9.42 -9.27 -2.18
N ASN A 139 9.11 -9.77 -3.38
CA ASN A 139 9.39 -11.14 -3.80
C ASN A 139 8.73 -12.18 -2.88
N TYR A 140 7.43 -12.05 -2.67
CA TYR A 140 6.65 -12.96 -1.86
C TYR A 140 6.52 -14.35 -2.50
N SER A 141 6.65 -15.38 -1.68
CA SER A 141 6.32 -16.78 -1.98
C SER A 141 5.30 -17.28 -0.95
N PRO A 142 4.23 -17.98 -1.37
CA PRO A 142 3.25 -18.54 -0.44
C PRO A 142 3.78 -19.72 0.37
N GLU A 143 4.95 -20.24 0.02
CA GLU A 143 5.58 -21.38 0.68
C GLU A 143 6.31 -20.98 1.97
N GLY A 144 6.17 -21.86 2.98
CA GLY A 144 6.89 -21.74 4.24
C GLY A 144 6.37 -20.65 5.17
N HIS A 145 7.25 -20.26 6.10
CA HIS A 145 6.96 -19.35 7.18
C HIS A 145 8.15 -18.42 7.40
N GLN A 146 7.97 -17.11 7.19
CA GLN A 146 9.04 -16.14 7.38
C GLN A 146 9.63 -16.25 8.79
N ASP A 147 10.96 -16.32 8.86
CA ASP A 147 11.74 -16.51 10.10
C ASP A 147 11.35 -17.76 10.91
N GLY A 148 10.72 -18.76 10.29
CA GLY A 148 10.22 -19.95 10.97
C GLY A 148 9.01 -19.69 11.88
N ARG A 149 8.32 -18.55 11.73
CA ARG A 149 7.19 -18.15 12.58
C ARG A 149 5.86 -18.69 12.04
N PRO A 150 5.16 -19.60 12.74
CA PRO A 150 3.96 -20.26 12.20
C PRO A 150 2.84 -19.32 11.75
N GLY A 151 2.68 -18.18 12.42
CA GLY A 151 1.66 -17.19 12.07
C GLY A 151 1.97 -16.39 10.79
N MET A 152 3.22 -16.40 10.31
CA MET A 152 3.64 -15.72 9.08
C MET A 152 3.46 -16.67 7.89
N ILE A 153 2.48 -16.42 7.03
CA ILE A 153 2.16 -17.34 5.91
C ILE A 153 2.94 -16.93 4.66
N GLY A 154 3.89 -17.77 4.27
CA GLY A 154 4.81 -17.52 3.16
C GLY A 154 6.14 -16.92 3.60
N THR A 155 7.01 -16.69 2.62
CA THR A 155 8.37 -16.14 2.78
C THR A 155 8.60 -15.01 1.77
N TRP A 156 9.61 -14.17 2.01
CA TRP A 156 9.96 -13.07 1.11
C TRP A 156 11.43 -12.69 1.22
N SER A 157 11.91 -11.94 0.22
CA SER A 157 13.30 -11.45 0.22
C SER A 157 13.48 -10.20 1.06
N PHE A 158 12.50 -9.27 1.05
CA PHE A 158 12.59 -8.02 1.80
C PHE A 158 11.27 -7.61 2.44
N ASP A 159 11.34 -7.11 3.68
CA ASP A 159 10.21 -6.53 4.39
C ASP A 159 9.71 -5.26 3.67
N GLY A 160 8.40 -5.09 3.57
CA GLY A 160 7.82 -3.95 2.88
C GLY A 160 7.93 -4.04 1.36
N ILE A 161 7.24 -3.13 0.68
CA ILE A 161 7.34 -3.00 -0.78
C ILE A 161 8.59 -2.19 -1.08
N GLN A 162 9.59 -2.82 -1.68
CA GLN A 162 10.89 -2.27 -2.09
C GLN A 162 10.91 -2.00 -3.61
N CYS A 163 11.98 -1.35 -4.11
CA CYS A 163 12.13 -1.02 -5.53
C CYS A 163 11.81 -2.19 -6.47
N GLU A 164 12.32 -3.37 -6.12
CA GLU A 164 12.29 -4.58 -6.95
C GLU A 164 10.94 -5.29 -6.97
N GLU A 165 9.98 -4.91 -6.13
CA GLU A 165 8.59 -5.40 -6.25
C GLU A 165 7.90 -4.84 -7.51
N CYS A 166 8.30 -3.63 -7.92
CA CYS A 166 7.85 -3.01 -9.16
C CYS A 166 8.84 -3.24 -10.32
N HIS A 167 10.14 -3.15 -10.05
CA HIS A 167 11.19 -3.18 -11.06
C HIS A 167 11.74 -4.59 -11.38
N GLY A 168 11.33 -5.60 -10.61
CA GLY A 168 11.89 -6.95 -10.68
C GLY A 168 13.27 -7.05 -10.03
N PRO A 169 13.86 -8.26 -10.02
CA PRO A 169 15.19 -8.48 -9.45
C PRO A 169 16.25 -7.67 -10.22
N ALA A 170 17.09 -6.93 -9.50
CA ALA A 170 17.97 -5.92 -10.09
C ALA A 170 19.47 -6.23 -9.94
N SER A 171 19.88 -7.41 -9.46
CA SER A 171 21.32 -7.69 -9.26
C SER A 171 22.17 -7.55 -10.52
N ALA A 172 21.63 -7.91 -11.68
CA ALA A 172 22.31 -7.75 -12.97
C ALA A 172 22.40 -6.28 -13.40
N HIS A 173 21.36 -5.48 -13.09
CA HIS A 173 21.37 -4.03 -13.29
C HIS A 173 22.42 -3.37 -12.41
N VAL A 174 22.51 -3.73 -11.13
CA VAL A 174 23.55 -3.19 -10.23
C VAL A 174 24.95 -3.54 -10.73
N ALA A 175 25.16 -4.75 -11.25
CA ALA A 175 26.46 -5.17 -11.78
C ALA A 175 26.85 -4.49 -13.11
N ASN A 176 25.86 -4.12 -13.94
CA ASN A 176 26.09 -3.46 -15.22
C ASN A 176 24.90 -2.53 -15.58
N PRO A 177 24.84 -1.33 -14.99
CA PRO A 177 23.65 -0.47 -15.07
C PRO A 177 23.44 0.15 -16.45
N GLU A 178 24.48 0.24 -17.27
CA GLU A 178 24.39 0.73 -18.64
C GLU A 178 23.75 -0.31 -19.56
N ALA A 179 24.19 -1.57 -19.47
CA ALA A 179 23.74 -2.64 -20.37
C ALA A 179 22.43 -3.31 -19.95
N VAL A 180 22.15 -3.39 -18.65
CA VAL A 180 20.95 -4.06 -18.11
C VAL A 180 20.04 -3.00 -17.51
N LYS A 181 18.81 -2.88 -18.00
CA LYS A 181 17.79 -1.97 -17.44
C LYS A 181 16.74 -2.77 -16.66
N PRO A 182 16.28 -2.27 -15.50
CA PRO A 182 15.18 -2.88 -14.78
C PRO A 182 13.87 -2.81 -15.59
N ILE A 183 12.89 -3.64 -15.21
CA ILE A 183 11.57 -3.61 -15.82
C ILE A 183 10.86 -2.32 -15.41
N ILE A 184 10.13 -1.70 -16.34
CA ILE A 184 9.27 -0.56 -16.07
C ILE A 184 7.88 -0.89 -16.63
N ASP A 185 6.95 -1.22 -15.74
CA ASP A 185 5.53 -1.40 -16.08
C ASP A 185 4.75 -0.16 -15.66
N THR A 186 4.33 0.62 -16.66
CA THR A 186 3.59 1.87 -16.48
C THR A 186 2.09 1.67 -16.40
N SER A 187 1.60 0.45 -16.57
CA SER A 187 0.17 0.17 -16.59
C SER A 187 -0.47 0.34 -15.21
N ALA A 188 -1.74 0.74 -15.17
CA ALA A 188 -2.52 0.73 -13.92
C ALA A 188 -2.56 -0.68 -13.28
N LYS A 189 -2.46 -1.74 -14.09
CA LYS A 189 -2.44 -3.14 -13.64
C LYS A 189 -1.23 -3.44 -12.75
N ALA A 190 -0.08 -2.80 -12.96
CA ALA A 190 1.09 -2.93 -12.10
C ALA A 190 0.75 -2.55 -10.65
N CYS A 191 0.06 -1.41 -10.48
CA CYS A 191 -0.43 -0.94 -9.17
C CYS A 191 -1.56 -1.83 -8.65
N GLY A 192 -2.41 -2.32 -9.57
CA GLY A 192 -3.50 -3.25 -9.33
C GLY A 192 -3.09 -4.62 -8.79
N LYS A 193 -1.79 -4.96 -8.72
CA LYS A 193 -1.31 -6.14 -7.98
C LYS A 193 -1.66 -6.06 -6.49
N CYS A 194 -1.66 -4.85 -5.93
CA CYS A 194 -1.84 -4.60 -4.49
C CYS A 194 -3.01 -3.65 -4.20
N HIS A 195 -3.25 -2.67 -5.07
CA HIS A 195 -4.34 -1.71 -4.97
C HIS A 195 -5.64 -2.26 -5.55
N ILE A 196 -5.94 -3.53 -5.25
CA ILE A 196 -7.19 -4.21 -5.61
C ILE A 196 -7.71 -5.03 -4.42
N ARG A 197 -9.01 -5.33 -4.44
CA ARG A 197 -9.57 -6.46 -3.67
C ARG A 197 -10.59 -7.22 -4.49
N GLY A 198 -10.46 -8.54 -4.51
CA GLY A 198 -11.36 -9.39 -5.29
C GLY A 198 -11.14 -9.17 -6.79
N SER A 199 -12.21 -9.22 -7.58
CA SER A 199 -12.15 -8.99 -9.02
C SER A 199 -12.06 -7.50 -9.37
N ALA A 200 -11.48 -7.20 -10.53
CA ALA A 200 -11.25 -5.82 -11.00
C ALA A 200 -12.56 -5.03 -11.21
N ASP A 201 -13.65 -5.70 -11.57
CA ASP A 201 -14.96 -5.13 -11.89
C ASP A 201 -15.85 -4.85 -10.66
N LYS A 202 -15.39 -5.20 -9.46
CA LYS A 202 -16.12 -4.96 -8.20
C LYS A 202 -15.34 -4.01 -7.33
N ILE A 203 -16.03 -3.07 -6.68
CA ILE A 203 -15.42 -2.14 -5.72
C ILE A 203 -15.89 -2.53 -4.30
N PRO A 204 -15.15 -3.35 -3.56
CA PRO A 204 -15.51 -3.71 -2.20
C PRO A 204 -15.75 -2.52 -1.27
N ALA A 205 -16.87 -2.57 -0.57
CA ALA A 205 -17.31 -1.57 0.39
C ALA A 205 -17.71 -2.24 1.70
N SER A 206 -17.71 -1.45 2.77
CA SER A 206 -18.16 -1.89 4.09
C SER A 206 -18.47 -0.69 4.96
N LYS A 207 -19.56 -0.78 5.74
CA LYS A 207 -19.96 0.26 6.71
C LYS A 207 -20.11 1.65 6.07
N GLY A 208 -20.63 1.69 4.84
CA GLY A 208 -20.86 2.93 4.09
C GLY A 208 -19.60 3.61 3.57
N PHE A 209 -18.50 2.89 3.38
CA PHE A 209 -17.31 3.42 2.73
C PHE A 209 -16.76 2.39 1.77
N ILE A 210 -16.12 2.86 0.69
CA ILE A 210 -15.21 2.01 -0.08
C ILE A 210 -14.09 1.58 0.87
N ARG A 211 -13.57 0.36 0.69
CA ARG A 211 -12.39 -0.08 1.44
C ARG A 211 -11.13 0.69 0.94
N HIS A 212 -9.95 0.39 1.45
CA HIS A 212 -8.78 1.27 1.30
C HIS A 212 -7.74 0.88 0.23
N HIS A 213 -7.90 -0.28 -0.41
CA HIS A 213 -7.03 -0.79 -1.48
C HIS A 213 -7.80 -0.93 -2.78
N GLU A 214 -8.89 -0.20 -3.00
CA GLU A 214 -9.78 -0.42 -4.14
C GLU A 214 -9.59 0.67 -5.22
N GLN A 215 -8.49 1.45 -5.16
CA GLN A 215 -8.25 2.54 -6.12
C GLN A 215 -8.15 2.04 -7.57
N TYR A 216 -7.58 0.85 -7.80
CA TYR A 216 -7.56 0.26 -9.14
C TYR A 216 -8.97 -0.14 -9.59
N ASN A 217 -9.77 -0.74 -8.70
CA ASN A 217 -11.18 -1.05 -8.99
C ASN A 217 -11.98 0.21 -9.32
N GLU A 218 -11.78 1.28 -8.53
CA GLU A 218 -12.43 2.58 -8.73
C GLU A 218 -12.02 3.21 -10.06
N LEU A 219 -10.73 3.24 -10.39
CA LEU A 219 -10.22 3.83 -11.63
C LEU A 219 -10.86 3.16 -12.85
N LEU A 220 -10.86 1.82 -12.89
CA LEU A 220 -11.44 1.05 -14.00
C LEU A 220 -12.95 1.24 -14.15
N ALA A 221 -13.66 1.47 -13.06
CA ALA A 221 -15.10 1.73 -13.08
C ALA A 221 -15.45 3.21 -13.36
N GLY A 222 -14.50 4.11 -13.12
CA GLY A 222 -14.69 5.55 -13.14
C GLY A 222 -14.48 6.20 -14.51
N ALA A 223 -14.53 7.53 -14.52
CA ALA A 223 -14.44 8.33 -15.75
C ALA A 223 -13.05 8.29 -16.42
N HIS A 224 -12.00 7.90 -15.70
CA HIS A 224 -10.62 7.87 -16.16
C HIS A 224 -10.07 6.45 -16.34
N LYS A 225 -10.94 5.47 -16.62
CA LYS A 225 -10.57 4.05 -16.76
C LYS A 225 -9.47 3.76 -17.80
N ASP A 226 -9.31 4.64 -18.77
CA ASP A 226 -8.33 4.51 -19.86
C ASP A 226 -6.97 5.15 -19.52
N LEU A 227 -6.87 5.82 -18.36
CA LEU A 227 -5.61 6.38 -17.86
C LEU A 227 -4.86 5.40 -16.95
N ASN A 228 -3.54 5.57 -16.88
CA ASN A 228 -2.71 4.87 -15.91
C ASN A 228 -2.54 5.69 -14.63
N CYS A 229 -2.24 5.01 -13.52
CA CYS A 229 -2.00 5.69 -12.23
C CYS A 229 -0.87 6.73 -12.34
N ILE A 230 0.16 6.42 -13.13
CA ILE A 230 1.35 7.25 -13.25
C ILE A 230 1.17 8.46 -14.17
N GLU A 231 0.06 8.57 -14.90
CA GLU A 231 -0.26 9.80 -15.65
C GLU A 231 -0.39 10.96 -14.67
N CYS A 232 -1.01 10.71 -13.51
CA CYS A 232 -1.18 11.70 -12.46
C CYS A 232 -0.16 11.59 -11.34
N HIS A 233 0.27 10.38 -10.98
CA HIS A 233 1.11 10.13 -9.82
C HIS A 233 2.57 9.87 -10.20
N ASP A 234 3.50 10.47 -9.47
CA ASP A 234 4.85 9.95 -9.30
C ASP A 234 4.79 8.68 -8.44
N PRO A 235 5.16 7.50 -8.98
CA PRO A 235 5.09 6.24 -8.24
C PRO A 235 6.10 6.15 -7.08
N HIS A 236 7.12 7.01 -7.04
CA HIS A 236 8.14 7.01 -6.00
C HIS A 236 7.77 7.92 -4.82
N ALA A 237 6.94 8.95 -5.06
CA ALA A 237 6.61 9.92 -4.04
C ALA A 237 5.41 9.51 -3.17
N LYS A 238 5.38 10.03 -1.94
CA LYS A 238 4.19 9.91 -1.08
C LYS A 238 3.00 10.67 -1.70
N THR A 239 1.78 10.16 -1.45
CA THR A 239 0.52 10.67 -2.03
C THR A 239 0.34 12.20 -1.94
N LYS A 240 0.84 12.84 -0.87
CA LYS A 240 0.69 14.30 -0.67
C LYS A 240 1.46 15.13 -1.71
N VAL A 241 2.54 14.61 -2.27
CA VAL A 241 3.42 15.33 -3.21
C VAL A 241 3.64 14.59 -4.53
N SER A 242 2.94 13.47 -4.74
CA SER A 242 3.08 12.67 -5.96
C SER A 242 2.37 13.25 -7.18
N ILE A 243 1.54 14.29 -7.06
CA ILE A 243 0.73 14.76 -8.19
C ILE A 243 1.60 15.55 -9.17
N LYS A 244 1.71 15.06 -10.40
CA LYS A 244 2.50 15.67 -11.50
C LYS A 244 1.66 16.50 -12.47
N ILE A 245 0.37 16.17 -12.59
CA ILE A 245 -0.58 16.85 -13.48
C ILE A 245 -1.79 17.33 -12.69
N LYS A 246 -2.29 18.52 -13.00
CA LYS A 246 -3.51 19.09 -12.42
C LYS A 246 -4.70 18.78 -13.33
N CYS A 247 -5.90 18.80 -12.75
CA CYS A 247 -7.13 18.59 -13.51
C CYS A 247 -7.26 19.61 -14.67
N ALA A 248 -6.89 20.87 -14.40
CA ALA A 248 -6.98 21.96 -15.37
C ALA A 248 -6.05 21.79 -16.58
N ASP A 249 -5.00 20.97 -16.49
CA ASP A 249 -4.08 20.75 -17.61
C ASP A 249 -4.75 19.98 -18.76
N CYS A 250 -5.80 19.20 -18.47
CA CYS A 250 -6.61 18.49 -19.47
C CYS A 250 -8.08 18.96 -19.52
N HIS A 251 -8.53 19.69 -18.49
CA HIS A 251 -9.90 20.20 -18.35
C HIS A 251 -9.92 21.72 -18.21
N ASP A 252 -9.14 22.40 -19.05
CA ASP A 252 -8.96 23.86 -19.07
C ASP A 252 -10.29 24.63 -19.12
N LYS A 253 -11.18 24.30 -20.05
CA LYS A 253 -12.49 24.92 -20.18
C LYS A 253 -13.34 24.73 -18.92
N ILE A 254 -13.29 23.53 -18.34
CA ILE A 254 -14.02 23.24 -17.09
C ILE A 254 -13.44 24.08 -15.95
N ALA A 255 -12.12 24.21 -15.88
CA ALA A 255 -11.45 25.03 -14.88
C ALA A 255 -11.83 26.52 -15.01
N ASP A 256 -11.85 27.05 -16.24
CA ASP A 256 -12.25 28.43 -16.53
C ASP A 256 -13.71 28.71 -16.15
N ASP A 257 -14.61 27.79 -16.51
CA ASP A 257 -16.02 27.93 -16.17
C ASP A 257 -16.25 27.75 -14.67
N PHE A 258 -15.56 26.80 -14.04
CA PHE A 258 -15.59 26.60 -12.59
C PHE A 258 -15.10 27.83 -11.82
N ALA A 259 -14.01 28.47 -12.27
CA ALA A 259 -13.45 29.68 -11.66
C ALA A 259 -14.45 30.84 -11.56
N LYS A 260 -15.45 30.89 -12.45
CA LYS A 260 -16.51 31.91 -12.44
C LYS A 260 -17.61 31.62 -11.42
N THR A 261 -17.75 30.37 -10.98
CA THR A 261 -18.75 29.93 -9.99
C THR A 261 -18.41 30.41 -8.58
N THR A 262 -19.38 30.34 -7.65
CA THR A 262 -19.13 30.61 -6.23
C THR A 262 -18.05 29.69 -5.65
N HIS A 263 -18.06 28.40 -5.98
CA HIS A 263 -17.06 27.45 -5.48
C HIS A 263 -15.65 27.76 -6.01
N GLY A 264 -15.52 28.09 -7.29
CA GLY A 264 -14.24 28.49 -7.87
C GLY A 264 -13.70 29.79 -7.28
N LYS A 265 -14.56 30.81 -7.09
CA LYS A 265 -14.19 32.06 -6.40
C LYS A 265 -13.79 31.84 -4.95
N SER A 266 -14.37 30.86 -4.27
CA SER A 266 -13.97 30.42 -2.93
C SER A 266 -12.79 29.45 -2.92
N GLN A 267 -12.13 29.23 -4.06
CA GLN A 267 -10.93 28.39 -4.20
C GLN A 267 -11.14 26.95 -3.71
N VAL A 268 -12.33 26.39 -3.94
CA VAL A 268 -12.59 24.98 -3.62
C VAL A 268 -11.91 24.08 -4.66
N ASP A 269 -11.02 23.20 -4.22
CA ASP A 269 -10.32 22.28 -5.13
C ASP A 269 -11.26 21.27 -5.80
N CYS A 270 -11.00 20.92 -7.07
CA CYS A 270 -11.75 19.90 -7.81
C CYS A 270 -11.87 18.57 -7.05
N ILE A 271 -10.77 18.17 -6.37
CA ILE A 271 -10.70 16.93 -5.60
C ILE A 271 -11.61 16.92 -4.37
N SER A 272 -12.15 18.07 -3.95
CA SER A 272 -13.09 18.16 -2.84
C SER A 272 -14.42 17.49 -3.17
N CYS A 273 -14.85 17.58 -4.44
CA CYS A 273 -16.10 16.98 -4.92
C CYS A 273 -15.85 15.74 -5.78
N HIS A 274 -14.83 15.73 -6.63
CA HIS A 274 -14.57 14.65 -7.59
C HIS A 274 -13.66 13.53 -7.05
N MET A 275 -12.90 13.79 -5.98
CA MET A 275 -12.12 12.77 -5.29
C MET A 275 -12.30 12.88 -3.78
N PRO A 276 -13.56 12.89 -3.28
CA PRO A 276 -13.83 13.08 -1.87
C PRO A 276 -13.27 11.89 -1.10
N LYS A 277 -13.12 12.03 0.23
CA LYS A 277 -12.66 10.93 1.08
C LYS A 277 -13.77 9.88 1.28
N ALA A 278 -14.23 9.23 0.21
CA ALA A 278 -15.31 8.23 0.25
C ALA A 278 -14.82 6.80 0.59
N ALA A 279 -13.52 6.63 0.80
CA ALA A 279 -12.90 5.37 1.21
C ALA A 279 -12.35 5.45 2.64
N LYS A 280 -12.35 4.31 3.34
CA LYS A 280 -11.87 4.20 4.72
C LYS A 280 -10.79 3.13 4.90
N SER A 281 -9.66 3.56 5.43
CA SER A 281 -8.52 2.75 5.87
C SER A 281 -8.46 2.62 7.39
N ALA A 282 -8.26 3.72 8.12
CA ALA A 282 -8.07 3.73 9.55
C ALA A 282 -9.29 4.34 10.25
N ILE A 283 -9.61 5.58 9.91
CA ILE A 283 -10.63 6.36 10.62
C ILE A 283 -11.77 6.80 9.68
N LYS A 284 -12.94 6.95 10.28
CA LYS A 284 -14.02 7.77 9.73
C LYS A 284 -13.83 9.16 10.34
N GLU A 285 -13.44 10.13 9.53
CA GLU A 285 -13.21 11.51 9.98
C GLU A 285 -14.53 12.20 10.33
N ALA A 286 -15.58 11.98 9.54
CA ALA A 286 -16.89 12.56 9.77
C ALA A 286 -18.01 11.76 9.08
N LYS A 287 -19.26 12.26 9.14
CA LYS A 287 -20.36 11.71 8.32
C LYS A 287 -19.99 11.83 6.84
N TYR A 288 -19.97 10.70 6.12
CA TYR A 288 -19.53 10.62 4.72
C TYR A 288 -18.07 11.00 4.42
N VAL A 289 -17.22 11.13 5.45
CA VAL A 289 -15.79 11.44 5.29
C VAL A 289 -14.95 10.34 5.93
N GLY A 290 -14.29 9.55 5.11
CA GLY A 290 -13.25 8.59 5.47
C GLY A 290 -11.89 9.25 5.47
N ASP A 291 -10.83 8.47 5.21
CA ASP A 291 -9.44 8.94 5.24
C ASP A 291 -8.67 8.61 3.96
N ILE A 292 -9.33 8.11 2.91
CA ILE A 292 -8.77 7.82 1.59
C ILE A 292 -9.66 8.45 0.52
N ARG A 293 -9.03 9.14 -0.44
CA ARG A 293 -9.72 9.77 -1.58
C ARG A 293 -10.16 8.73 -2.60
N SER A 294 -11.38 8.90 -3.11
CA SER A 294 -11.94 8.08 -4.18
C SER A 294 -11.34 8.43 -5.53
N HIS A 295 -11.33 7.43 -6.43
CA HIS A 295 -10.89 7.57 -7.83
C HIS A 295 -12.03 7.27 -8.83
N LEU A 296 -13.28 7.53 -8.43
CA LEU A 296 -14.45 7.37 -9.30
C LEU A 296 -14.68 8.60 -10.21
N PHE A 297 -14.30 9.79 -9.73
CA PHE A 297 -14.41 11.10 -10.40
C PHE A 297 -15.83 11.56 -10.69
N LYS A 298 -16.65 10.75 -11.36
CA LYS A 298 -18.00 11.12 -11.77
C LYS A 298 -18.94 11.18 -10.57
N ILE A 299 -19.75 12.24 -10.50
CA ILE A 299 -20.77 12.43 -9.46
C ILE A 299 -22.14 12.19 -10.09
N ASN A 300 -22.91 11.26 -9.53
CA ASN A 300 -24.31 11.09 -9.90
C ASN A 300 -25.15 12.12 -9.14
N THR A 301 -25.81 13.01 -9.88
CA THR A 301 -26.55 14.14 -9.31
C THR A 301 -28.00 13.81 -8.91
N SER A 302 -28.41 12.54 -8.98
CA SER A 302 -29.79 12.16 -8.63
C SER A 302 -29.95 12.02 -7.12
N ALA A 303 -31.08 12.50 -6.57
CA ALA A 303 -31.35 12.42 -5.14
C ALA A 303 -31.64 10.98 -4.66
N ASP A 304 -32.20 10.15 -5.54
CA ASP A 304 -32.50 8.74 -5.30
C ASP A 304 -31.29 7.81 -5.52
N TYR A 305 -30.19 8.33 -6.05
CA TYR A 305 -28.99 7.55 -6.24
C TYR A 305 -28.39 7.14 -4.89
N SER A 306 -27.94 5.88 -4.84
CA SER A 306 -27.12 5.34 -3.76
C SER A 306 -25.82 4.83 -4.36
N MET A 307 -24.71 5.31 -3.83
CA MET A 307 -23.34 4.94 -4.23
C MET A 307 -23.04 3.46 -3.94
N PHE A 308 -23.73 2.84 -2.99
CA PHE A 308 -23.50 1.45 -2.61
C PHE A 308 -24.66 0.55 -3.03
N THR A 309 -24.36 -0.74 -3.21
CA THR A 309 -25.37 -1.80 -3.37
C THR A 309 -26.28 -1.86 -2.14
N LYS A 310 -27.48 -2.44 -2.28
CA LYS A 310 -28.46 -2.54 -1.19
C LYS A 310 -27.90 -3.25 0.05
N ASP A 311 -27.03 -4.24 -0.14
CA ASP A 311 -26.34 -4.96 0.93
C ASP A 311 -25.09 -4.24 1.46
N GLY A 312 -24.72 -3.10 0.87
CA GLY A 312 -23.55 -2.30 1.25
C GLY A 312 -22.20 -2.95 0.99
N LYS A 313 -22.16 -4.09 0.29
CA LYS A 313 -20.91 -4.84 0.04
C LYS A 313 -20.06 -4.27 -1.08
N PHE A 314 -20.67 -3.52 -2.01
CA PHE A 314 -19.97 -2.93 -3.13
C PHE A 314 -20.36 -1.47 -3.35
N ALA A 315 -19.42 -0.67 -3.81
CA ALA A 315 -19.69 0.63 -4.41
C ALA A 315 -19.93 0.48 -5.91
N LYS A 316 -20.68 1.44 -6.46
CA LYS A 316 -20.91 1.61 -7.90
C LYS A 316 -19.86 2.57 -8.48
N GLY A 317 -19.79 2.66 -9.81
CA GLY A 317 -18.81 3.47 -10.55
C GLY A 317 -18.98 4.99 -10.49
N GLU A 318 -19.88 5.51 -9.65
CA GLU A 318 -20.13 6.96 -9.52
C GLU A 318 -20.29 7.36 -8.05
N LEU A 319 -19.79 8.55 -7.72
CA LEU A 319 -19.93 9.17 -6.41
C LEU A 319 -21.38 9.60 -6.15
N GLY A 320 -21.84 9.42 -4.91
CA GLY A 320 -23.10 9.98 -4.43
C GLY A 320 -22.96 11.45 -3.97
N LEU A 321 -24.07 12.16 -3.97
CA LEU A 321 -24.17 13.52 -3.43
C LEU A 321 -23.79 13.59 -1.95
N GLU A 322 -24.02 12.51 -1.19
CA GLU A 322 -23.67 12.43 0.23
C GLU A 322 -22.17 12.67 0.48
N TYR A 323 -21.32 12.07 -0.36
CA TYR A 323 -19.85 12.11 -0.21
C TYR A 323 -19.23 13.35 -0.86
N SER A 324 -19.92 13.93 -1.86
CA SER A 324 -19.37 15.01 -2.69
C SER A 324 -19.85 16.40 -2.25
N CYS A 325 -21.03 16.48 -1.62
CA CYS A 325 -21.69 17.74 -1.29
C CYS A 325 -22.08 17.83 0.19
N LEU A 326 -22.63 16.75 0.76
CA LEU A 326 -23.27 16.76 2.08
C LEU A 326 -22.31 16.39 3.23
N ILE A 327 -21.01 16.64 3.04
CA ILE A 327 -20.01 16.42 4.08
C ILE A 327 -20.07 17.55 5.13
N PRO A 328 -19.76 17.25 6.40
CA PRO A 328 -19.55 18.27 7.41
C PRO A 328 -18.45 19.25 6.96
N GLY A 329 -18.71 20.56 7.08
CA GLY A 329 -17.84 21.63 6.59
C GLY A 329 -18.21 22.18 5.19
N CYS A 330 -19.10 21.51 4.45
CA CYS A 330 -19.69 22.04 3.21
C CYS A 330 -21.21 22.19 3.38
N HIS A 331 -22.01 21.33 2.74
CA HIS A 331 -23.48 21.38 2.80
C HIS A 331 -24.06 20.29 3.72
N GLY A 332 -23.37 19.95 4.82
CA GLY A 332 -23.75 18.84 5.71
C GLY A 332 -25.11 18.97 6.41
N GLY A 333 -25.70 20.17 6.44
CA GLY A 333 -27.05 20.42 6.94
C GLY A 333 -28.16 20.32 5.88
N MET A 334 -27.81 20.07 4.62
CA MET A 334 -28.77 20.03 3.51
C MET A 334 -29.22 18.61 3.16
N THR A 335 -30.32 18.49 2.41
CA THR A 335 -30.84 17.20 1.93
C THR A 335 -30.28 16.83 0.55
N LYS A 336 -30.50 15.58 0.12
CA LYS A 336 -30.13 15.13 -1.23
C LYS A 336 -30.94 15.82 -2.32
N GLU A 337 -32.20 16.09 -2.05
CA GLU A 337 -33.10 16.82 -2.97
C GLU A 337 -32.62 18.26 -3.15
N TRP A 338 -32.14 18.89 -2.07
CA TRP A 338 -31.46 20.18 -2.17
C TRP A 338 -30.22 20.07 -3.06
N ALA A 339 -29.30 19.15 -2.77
CA ALA A 339 -28.06 19.01 -3.54
C ALA A 339 -28.33 18.70 -5.02
N ALA A 340 -29.26 17.79 -5.32
CA ALA A 340 -29.62 17.40 -6.68
C ALA A 340 -30.18 18.56 -7.51
N ARG A 341 -30.95 19.48 -6.90
CA ARG A 341 -31.48 20.68 -7.59
C ARG A 341 -30.37 21.62 -8.05
N TYR A 342 -29.28 21.75 -7.29
CA TYR A 342 -28.19 22.67 -7.60
C TYR A 342 -27.04 22.01 -8.37
N ALA A 343 -26.76 20.73 -8.12
CA ALA A 343 -25.64 20.00 -8.73
C ALA A 343 -25.70 19.96 -10.26
N LYS A 344 -26.90 19.88 -10.84
CA LYS A 344 -27.12 19.89 -12.31
C LYS A 344 -26.63 21.16 -13.01
N LYS A 345 -26.35 22.23 -12.26
CA LYS A 345 -25.96 23.54 -12.82
C LYS A 345 -24.46 23.83 -12.69
N ILE A 346 -23.66 22.92 -12.11
CA ILE A 346 -22.27 23.20 -11.71
C ILE A 346 -21.26 23.01 -12.87
N HIS A 347 -21.49 22.07 -13.80
CA HIS A 347 -20.66 21.88 -15.00
C HIS A 347 -21.56 21.92 -16.25
N LYS A 348 -21.86 23.13 -16.74
CA LYS A 348 -22.62 23.31 -17.99
C LYS A 348 -21.70 23.39 -19.19
#